data_AF-A0A7K6DIQ3-F1
#
_entry.id   AF-A0A7K6DIQ3-F1
#
_cell.length_a   1.000
_cell.length_b   1.000
_cell.length_c   1.000
_cell.angle_alpha   90.00
_cell.angle_beta   90.00
_cell.angle_gamma   90.00
#
_symmetry.space_group_name_H-M   'P 1'
#
loop_
_entity.id
_entity.type
_entity.pdbx_description
1 polymer ?
#
loop_
_entity_poly.entity_id
_entity_poly.type
_entity_poly.pdbx_seq_one_letter_code
_entity_poly.pdbx_strand_id
1 'polypeptide(L)'
;SRMKRLAVTLNSCCDHNRLALVDAKGFDPRDVTVSVKDGKVTVSAEHSEEHSTALATTSNYRKYKKQFSLPPGDDEVTYSL
;
A
#
# COMPACT_ATOMS: atom_id res chain seq x y z
N SER A 1 -13.39 -4.20 28.32
CA SER A 1 -13.44 -2.99 27.48
C SER A 1 -13.52 -3.41 26.02
N ARG A 2 -14.64 -3.13 25.33
CA ARG A 2 -14.95 -3.64 23.99
C ARG A 2 -14.30 -2.74 22.95
N MET A 3 -13.17 -3.16 22.37
CA MET A 3 -12.52 -2.44 21.26
C MET A 3 -13.52 -2.30 20.11
N LYS A 4 -14.06 -1.09 19.94
CA LYS A 4 -14.87 -0.71 18.79
C LYS A 4 -13.92 -0.70 17.60
N ARG A 5 -14.00 -1.72 16.75
CA ARG A 5 -13.36 -1.69 15.43
C ARG A 5 -14.05 -0.57 14.66
N LEU A 6 -13.41 0.59 14.58
CA LEU A 6 -13.81 1.67 13.69
C LEU A 6 -13.60 1.13 12.27
N ALA A 7 -14.66 0.57 11.69
CA ALA A 7 -14.76 0.44 10.26
C ALA A 7 -14.76 1.87 9.70
N VAL A 8 -13.58 2.36 9.36
CA VAL A 8 -13.43 3.57 8.54
C VAL A 8 -13.95 3.20 7.16
N THR A 9 -15.24 3.36 6.96
CA THR A 9 -15.81 3.60 5.64
C THR A 9 -15.41 5.02 5.27
N LEU A 10 -14.29 5.14 4.55
CA LEU A 10 -13.92 6.37 3.84
C LEU A 10 -14.94 6.58 2.71
N ASN A 11 -16.07 7.19 3.05
CA ASN A 11 -16.90 7.88 2.07
C ASN A 11 -16.12 9.13 1.64
N SER A 12 -15.43 9.07 0.51
CA SER A 12 -14.88 10.25 -0.16
C SER A 12 -15.91 10.75 -1.15
N CYS A 13 -16.50 11.93 -0.91
CA CYS A 13 -17.49 12.52 -1.80
C CYS A 13 -16.91 13.40 -2.92
N CYS A 14 -15.58 13.53 -3.04
CA CYS A 14 -14.99 14.36 -4.12
C CYS A 14 -13.49 14.12 -4.31
N ASP A 15 -13.15 13.04 -5.02
CA ASP A 15 -12.02 13.00 -5.96
C ASP A 15 -12.17 11.71 -6.78
N HIS A 16 -12.71 11.80 -8.01
CA HIS A 16 -12.89 10.63 -8.89
C HIS A 16 -11.56 9.96 -9.28
N ASN A 17 -10.41 10.49 -8.83
CA ASN A 17 -9.08 10.06 -9.23
C ASN A 17 -8.19 9.57 -8.06
N ARG A 18 -8.73 9.42 -6.84
CA ARG A 18 -7.95 8.97 -5.66
C ARG A 18 -8.49 7.66 -5.09
N LEU A 19 -7.76 6.58 -5.35
CA LEU A 19 -8.13 5.23 -4.91
C LEU A 19 -7.81 4.96 -3.43
N ALA A 20 -6.65 5.42 -2.97
CA ALA A 20 -6.19 5.17 -1.61
C ALA A 20 -5.10 6.16 -1.17
N LEU A 21 -5.00 6.34 0.14
CA LEU A 21 -3.85 6.95 0.80
C LEU A 21 -3.18 5.88 1.69
N VAL A 22 -1.87 5.72 1.55
CA VAL A 22 -1.08 4.74 2.31
C VAL A 22 0.02 5.46 3.09
N ASP A 23 0.06 5.24 4.40
CA ASP A 23 1.17 5.67 5.23
C ASP A 23 2.34 4.67 5.11
N ALA A 24 3.47 5.14 4.58
CA ALA A 24 4.70 4.36 4.42
C ALA A 24 5.79 4.78 5.43
N LYS A 25 5.42 5.50 6.50
CA LYS A 25 6.38 5.95 7.52
C LYS A 25 7.14 4.75 8.11
N GLY A 26 8.46 4.88 8.16
CA GLY A 26 9.35 3.85 8.70
C GLY A 26 9.83 2.81 7.69
N PHE A 27 9.58 3.02 6.39
CA PHE A 27 10.24 2.31 5.30
C PHE A 27 11.10 3.29 4.49
N ASP A 28 12.22 2.82 3.94
CA ASP A 28 12.95 3.57 2.90
C ASP A 28 12.10 3.60 1.63
N PRO A 29 12.01 4.74 0.91
CA PRO A 29 11.28 4.81 -0.35
C PRO A 29 11.65 3.73 -1.37
N ARG A 30 12.91 3.25 -1.34
CA ARG A 30 13.41 2.19 -2.22
C ARG A 30 12.85 0.81 -1.90
N ASP A 31 12.41 0.59 -0.66
CA ASP A 31 11.81 -0.66 -0.22
C ASP A 31 10.31 -0.71 -0.54
N VAL A 32 9.71 0.42 -0.94
CA VAL A 32 8.30 0.51 -1.29
C VAL A 32 8.08 0.14 -2.76
N THR A 33 7.26 -0.87 -2.99
CA THR A 33 6.84 -1.30 -4.33
C THR A 33 5.34 -1.11 -4.50
N VAL A 34 4.95 -0.51 -5.64
CA VAL A 34 3.57 -0.45 -6.09
C VAL A 34 3.45 -1.23 -7.40
N SER A 35 2.53 -2.20 -7.45
CA SER A 35 2.28 -3.00 -8.64
C SER A 35 0.79 -3.04 -8.96
N VAL A 36 0.48 -3.13 -10.26
CA VAL A 36 -0.89 -3.30 -10.76
C VAL A 36 -0.97 -4.63 -11.48
N LYS A 37 -1.92 -5.48 -11.06
CA LYS A 37 -2.17 -6.77 -11.68
C LYS A 37 -3.63 -7.16 -11.47
N ASP A 38 -4.28 -7.71 -12.50
CA ASP A 38 -5.64 -8.25 -12.44
C ASP A 38 -6.68 -7.24 -11.89
N GLY A 39 -6.59 -5.98 -12.32
CA GLY A 39 -7.48 -4.92 -11.83
C GLY A 39 -7.25 -4.53 -10.36
N LYS A 40 -6.09 -4.87 -9.78
CA LYS A 40 -5.75 -4.57 -8.39
C LYS A 40 -4.42 -3.85 -8.27
N VAL A 41 -4.39 -2.82 -7.44
CA VAL A 41 -3.17 -2.14 -7.00
C VAL A 41 -2.68 -2.80 -5.73
N THR A 42 -1.44 -3.24 -5.68
CA THR A 42 -0.78 -3.77 -4.48
C THR A 42 0.35 -2.83 -4.09
N VAL A 43 0.30 -2.32 -2.86
CA VAL A 43 1.38 -1.55 -2.23
C VAL A 43 2.05 -2.47 -1.21
N SER A 44 3.35 -2.71 -1.36
CA SER A 44 4.14 -3.50 -0.42
C SER A 44 5.42 -2.78 -0.05
N ALA A 45 5.90 -3.03 1.16
CA ALA A 45 7.22 -2.62 1.59
C ALA A 45 7.84 -3.72 2.44
N GLU A 46 9.13 -3.97 2.27
CA GLU A 46 9.86 -4.99 3.02
C GLU A 46 11.27 -4.49 3.29
N HIS A 47 11.61 -4.37 4.58
CA HIS A 47 12.89 -3.84 5.02
C HIS A 47 13.51 -4.81 6.03
N SER A 48 14.80 -5.07 5.86
CA SER A 48 15.62 -5.81 6.81
C SER A 48 16.91 -5.05 7.02
N GLU A 49 17.23 -4.75 8.27
CA GLU A 49 18.50 -4.16 8.66
C GLU A 49 19.17 -5.01 9.73
N GLU A 50 20.49 -5.15 9.61
CA GLU A 50 21.33 -5.76 10.62
C GLU A 50 22.29 -4.71 11.14
N HIS A 51 22.28 -4.51 12.45
CA HIS A 51 23.18 -3.59 13.14
C HIS A 51 24.08 -4.40 14.05
N SER A 52 25.38 -4.39 13.75
CA SER A 52 26.40 -5.05 14.55
C SER A 52 27.19 -4.01 15.35
N THR A 53 27.26 -4.20 16.66
CA THR A 53 28.11 -3.46 17.58
C THR A 53 29.18 -4.40 18.14
N ALA A 54 30.20 -3.86 18.83
CA ALA A 54 31.26 -4.68 19.44
C ALA A 54 30.74 -5.72 20.46
N LEU A 55 29.50 -5.59 20.93
CA LEU A 55 28.91 -6.43 21.98
C LEU A 55 27.74 -7.29 21.49
N ALA A 56 27.05 -6.90 20.42
CA ALA A 56 25.85 -7.58 19.96
C ALA A 56 25.49 -7.24 18.51
N THR A 57 24.84 -8.18 17.84
CA THR A 57 24.17 -7.99 16.55
C THR A 57 22.66 -7.98 16.77
N THR A 58 21.99 -6.97 16.23
CA THR A 58 20.53 -6.86 16.24
C THR A 58 20.00 -6.84 14.82
N SER A 59 19.01 -7.68 14.53
CA SER A 59 18.27 -7.67 13.27
C SER A 59 16.89 -7.05 13.47
N ASN A 60 16.51 -6.15 12.56
CA ASN A 60 15.17 -5.58 12.48
C ASN A 60 14.55 -5.95 11.15
N TYR A 61 13.38 -6.58 11.18
CA TYR A 61 12.63 -6.94 9.99
C TYR A 61 11.22 -6.34 10.05
N ARG A 62 10.80 -5.69 8.97
CA ARG A 62 9.46 -5.11 8.84
C ARG A 62 8.91 -5.38 7.45
N LYS A 63 7.61 -5.71 7.40
CA LYS A 63 6.89 -5.94 6.15
C LYS A 63 5.50 -5.32 6.20
N TYR A 64 5.10 -4.74 5.08
CA TYR A 64 3.78 -4.19 4.83
C TYR A 64 3.28 -4.69 3.47
N LYS A 65 1.98 -5.03 3.39
CA LYS A 65 1.30 -5.33 2.13
C LYS A 65 -0.17 -4.96 2.23
N LYS A 66 -0.65 -4.16 1.29
CA LYS A 66 -2.06 -3.80 1.15
C LYS A 66 -2.47 -3.80 -0.31
N GLN A 67 -3.70 -4.22 -0.58
CA GLN A 67 -4.24 -4.34 -1.93
C GLN A 67 -5.55 -3.54 -2.03
N PHE A 68 -5.75 -2.93 -3.19
CA PHE A 68 -6.92 -2.12 -3.54
C PHE A 68 -7.44 -2.58 -4.89
N SER A 69 -8.75 -2.73 -5.02
CA SER A 69 -9.36 -2.96 -6.33
C SER A 69 -9.43 -1.64 -7.09
N LEU A 70 -9.04 -1.67 -8.36
CA LEU A 70 -9.39 -0.60 -9.28
C LEU A 70 -10.89 -0.65 -9.52
N PRO A 71 -11.56 0.51 -9.68
CA PRO A 71 -12.86 0.52 -10.31
C PRO A 71 -12.74 -0.13 -11.69
N PRO A 72 -13.82 -0.74 -12.22
CA PRO A 72 -13.86 -1.11 -13.62
C PRO A 72 -13.48 0.13 -14.45
N GLY A 73 -12.48 -0.01 -15.31
CA GLY A 73 -12.19 1.04 -16.28
C GLY A 73 -13.41 1.19 -17.18
N ASP A 74 -13.77 2.43 -17.54
CA ASP A 74 -14.61 2.60 -18.72
C ASP A 74 -13.88 1.89 -19.87
N ASP A 75 -14.55 0.93 -20.49
CA ASP A 75 -14.01 0.08 -21.52
C ASP A 75 -13.29 0.91 -22.61
N GLU A 76 -12.25 0.31 -23.18
CA GLU A 76 -11.51 0.78 -24.36
C GLU A 76 -12.40 1.62 -25.30
N VAL A 77 -12.11 2.93 -25.43
CA VAL A 77 -12.81 3.77 -26.39
C VAL A 77 -12.35 3.34 -27.78
N THR A 78 -13.10 2.42 -28.40
CA THR A 78 -12.93 2.05 -29.80
C THR A 78 -13.33 3.25 -30.64
N TYR A 79 -12.35 4.06 -31.04
CA TYR A 79 -12.54 5.06 -32.07
C TYR A 79 -12.69 4.35 -33.42
N SER A 80 -13.93 4.06 -33.80
CA SER A 80 -14.26 3.70 -35.18
C SER A 80 -14.18 4.97 -36.03
N LEU A 81 -13.40 4.93 -37.12
CA LEU A 81 -13.37 5.95 -38.18
C LEU A 81 -14.62 5.89 -39.05
#